data_AF-A0A0G1RFW2-F1
#
_entry.id   AF-A0A0G1RFW2-F1
#
_cell.length_a   1.000
_cell.length_b   1.000
_cell.length_c   1.000
_cell.angle_alpha   90.00
_cell.angle_beta   90.00
_cell.angle_gamma   90.00
#
_symmetry.space_group_name_H-M   'P 1'
#
loop_
_entity.id
_entity.type
_entity.pdbx_description
1 polymer ?
#
loop_
_entity_poly.entity_id
_entity_poly.type
_entity_poly.pdbx_seq_one_letter_code
_entity_poly.pdbx_strand_id
1 'polypeptide(L)'
;MIRQDGTQDEQFGQELILNLYDCDTGKISDGEYIRQYVIKLCDEVIEMKRFGEPLIPHFGHENPVTSGYSLVQLIETSSVTGHFSEYKRSVYLNIFSCKWFDSKKAAKFSAQWFGAKKTQQKLIARY
;
A
#
# COMPACT_ATOMS: atom_id res chain seq x y z
N MET A 1 -14.96 15.38 -10.23
CA MET A 1 -15.31 15.73 -11.64
C MET A 1 -16.83 15.90 -11.71
N ILE A 2 -17.41 16.70 -12.60
CA ILE A 2 -18.90 16.77 -12.73
C ILE A 2 -19.36 15.58 -13.58
N ARG A 3 -20.34 14.80 -13.10
CA ARG A 3 -20.93 13.68 -13.83
C ARG A 3 -21.92 14.18 -14.90
N GLN A 4 -22.21 13.37 -15.91
CA GLN A 4 -23.08 13.74 -17.05
C GLN A 4 -24.53 14.07 -16.64
N ASP A 5 -24.96 13.68 -15.44
CA ASP A 5 -26.27 13.99 -14.86
C ASP A 5 -26.30 15.32 -14.09
N GLY A 6 -25.21 16.10 -14.12
CA GLY A 6 -25.10 17.37 -13.41
C GLY A 6 -24.80 17.21 -11.92
N THR A 7 -24.62 16.00 -11.40
CA THR A 7 -24.15 15.77 -10.04
C THR A 7 -22.65 16.00 -9.96
N GLN A 8 -22.20 16.67 -8.89
CA GLN A 8 -20.78 16.81 -8.61
C GLN A 8 -20.29 15.46 -8.07
N ASP A 9 -19.27 14.87 -8.69
CA ASP A 9 -18.57 13.75 -8.06
C ASP A 9 -17.82 14.33 -6.86
N GLU A 10 -18.48 14.33 -5.71
CA GLU A 10 -17.94 14.75 -4.41
C GLU A 10 -16.79 13.84 -3.98
N GLN A 11 -16.59 12.71 -4.65
CA GLN A 11 -15.53 11.76 -4.32
C GLN A 11 -14.15 12.28 -4.76
N PHE A 12 -13.34 12.72 -3.80
CA PHE A 12 -11.91 13.01 -3.99
C PHE A 12 -11.10 11.79 -4.46
N GLY A 13 -11.42 10.58 -3.99
CA GLY A 13 -10.66 9.37 -4.35
C GLY A 13 -11.13 8.08 -3.69
N GLN A 14 -10.26 7.08 -3.65
CA GLN A 14 -10.50 5.82 -2.94
C GLN A 14 -9.27 5.37 -2.15
N GLU A 15 -9.51 4.71 -1.02
CA GLU A 15 -8.47 4.14 -0.17
C GLU A 15 -8.71 2.64 0.03
N LEU A 16 -7.73 1.84 -0.40
CA LEU A 16 -7.67 0.43 -0.10
C LEU A 16 -6.81 0.21 1.15
N ILE A 17 -7.44 -0.29 2.21
CA ILE A 17 -6.78 -0.73 3.43
C ILE A 17 -6.61 -2.24 3.35
N LEU A 18 -5.38 -2.74 3.49
CA LEU A 18 -5.03 -4.13 3.27
C LEU A 18 -4.21 -4.67 4.44
N ASN A 19 -4.66 -5.78 5.00
CA ASN A 19 -3.89 -6.58 5.95
C ASN A 19 -3.50 -7.90 5.28
N LEU A 20 -2.20 -8.18 5.25
CA LEU A 20 -1.61 -9.40 4.74
C LEU A 20 -1.00 -10.18 5.89
N TYR A 21 -1.30 -11.47 5.97
CA TYR A 21 -0.83 -12.34 7.05
C TYR A 21 -0.11 -13.56 6.50
N ASP A 22 0.73 -14.15 7.35
CA ASP A 22 1.59 -15.29 7.03
C ASP A 22 2.49 -15.00 5.82
N CYS A 23 3.01 -13.77 5.77
CA CYS A 23 3.90 -13.32 4.72
C CYS A 23 5.25 -14.05 4.81
N ASP A 24 5.97 -13.99 3.70
CA ASP A 24 7.37 -14.40 3.61
C ASP A 24 8.24 -13.41 4.39
N THR A 25 8.88 -13.88 5.45
CA THR A 25 9.70 -13.05 6.34
C THR A 25 10.88 -12.43 5.61
N GLY A 26 11.51 -13.15 4.67
CA GLY A 26 12.67 -12.63 3.94
C GLY A 26 12.32 -11.48 3.01
N LYS A 27 11.08 -11.43 2.53
CA LYS A 27 10.59 -10.34 1.67
C LYS A 27 10.18 -9.10 2.43
N ILE A 28 9.59 -9.26 3.62
CA ILE A 28 9.11 -8.13 4.44
C ILE A 28 10.23 -7.54 5.31
N SER A 29 11.36 -8.24 5.45
CA SER A 29 12.58 -7.77 6.13
C SER A 29 13.64 -7.24 5.16
N ASP A 30 13.29 -6.98 3.90
CA ASP A 30 14.20 -6.44 2.89
C ASP A 30 13.68 -5.09 2.39
N GLY A 31 14.35 -4.01 2.81
CA GLY A 31 13.97 -2.64 2.46
C GLY A 31 14.05 -2.35 0.95
N GLU A 32 14.95 -3.00 0.23
CA GLU A 32 15.06 -2.83 -1.23
C GLU A 32 13.97 -3.61 -1.96
N TYR A 33 13.61 -4.79 -1.46
CA TYR A 33 12.46 -5.54 -1.97
C TYR A 33 11.13 -4.76 -1.74
N ILE A 34 11.01 -4.03 -0.62
CA ILE A 34 9.89 -3.12 -0.36
C ILE A 34 9.93 -1.88 -1.28
N ARG A 35 11.12 -1.36 -1.62
CA ARG A 35 11.27 -0.30 -2.61
C ARG A 35 10.76 -0.75 -3.99
N GLN A 36 11.19 -1.91 -4.43
CA GLN A 36 10.77 -2.49 -5.71
C GLN A 36 9.26 -2.74 -5.75
N TYR A 37 8.68 -3.21 -4.64
CA TYR A 37 7.24 -3.35 -4.48
C TYR A 37 6.50 -2.06 -4.78
N VAL A 38 6.85 -0.96 -4.08
CA VAL A 38 6.07 0.27 -4.17
C VAL A 38 6.21 0.95 -5.52
N ILE A 39 7.40 0.86 -6.14
CA ILE A 39 7.64 1.33 -7.51
C ILE A 39 6.72 0.57 -8.47
N LYS A 40 6.71 -0.76 -8.43
CA LYS A 40 5.90 -1.58 -9.34
C LYS A 40 4.40 -1.44 -9.08
N LEU A 41 3.99 -1.33 -7.82
CA LEU A 41 2.60 -1.03 -7.46
C LEU A 41 2.14 0.26 -8.14
N CYS A 42 2.90 1.34 -7.96
CA CYS A 42 2.56 2.66 -8.51
C CYS A 42 2.57 2.65 -10.04
N ASP A 43 3.64 2.13 -10.65
CA ASP A 43 3.89 2.29 -12.08
C ASP A 43 3.05 1.33 -12.94
N GLU A 44 2.76 0.12 -12.45
CA GLU A 44 2.13 -0.94 -13.27
C GLU A 44 0.74 -1.40 -12.78
N VAL A 45 0.42 -1.18 -11.50
CA VAL A 45 -0.81 -1.76 -10.89
C VAL A 45 -1.90 -0.71 -10.72
N ILE A 46 -1.56 0.41 -10.10
CA ILE A 46 -2.48 1.54 -9.89
C ILE A 46 -2.25 2.68 -10.89
N GLU A 47 -1.16 2.61 -11.67
CA GLU A 47 -0.79 3.57 -12.72
C GLU A 47 -0.84 5.02 -12.22
N MET A 48 -0.22 5.26 -11.06
CA MET A 48 -0.10 6.57 -10.42
C MET A 48 1.33 7.06 -10.46
N LYS A 49 1.50 8.36 -10.70
CA LYS A 49 2.81 8.97 -10.77
C LYS A 49 3.37 9.21 -9.36
N ARG A 50 4.54 8.65 -9.08
CA ARG A 50 5.27 8.83 -7.83
C ARG A 50 5.83 10.25 -7.71
N PHE A 51 5.87 10.75 -6.48
CA PHE A 51 6.53 12.00 -6.10
C PHE A 51 7.73 11.69 -5.21
N GLY A 52 8.93 11.89 -5.77
CA GLY A 52 10.18 11.62 -5.08
C GLY A 52 10.42 10.14 -4.76
N GLU A 53 11.49 9.89 -4.00
CA GLU A 53 11.87 8.56 -3.53
C GLU A 53 11.00 8.11 -2.34
N PRO A 54 10.70 6.81 -2.22
CA PRO A 54 10.00 6.30 -1.06
C PRO A 54 10.87 6.36 0.20
N LEU A 55 10.24 6.71 1.32
CA LEU A 55 10.81 6.65 2.65
C LEU A 55 10.58 5.26 3.24
N ILE A 56 11.66 4.51 3.48
CA ILE A 56 11.60 3.10 3.95
C ILE A 56 12.53 2.87 5.16
N PRO A 57 12.28 3.49 6.32
CA PRO A 57 13.09 3.28 7.52
C PRO A 57 12.76 1.93 8.17
N HIS A 58 13.80 1.28 8.70
CA HIS A 58 13.66 0.23 9.71
C HIS A 58 13.94 0.84 11.08
N PHE A 59 12.99 0.71 12.01
CA PHE A 59 13.10 1.32 13.33
C PHE A 59 12.25 0.57 14.36
N GLY A 60 12.20 1.08 15.59
CA GLY A 60 11.39 0.49 16.67
C GLY A 60 12.05 -0.72 17.33
N HIS A 61 13.38 -0.78 17.29
CA HIS A 61 14.19 -1.93 17.72
C HIS A 61 14.12 -2.26 19.22
N GLU A 62 13.58 -1.36 20.05
CA GLU A 62 13.44 -1.59 21.50
C GLU A 62 12.49 -2.76 21.83
N ASN A 63 11.56 -3.09 20.93
CA ASN A 63 10.65 -4.21 21.08
C ASN A 63 10.50 -4.96 19.75
N PRO A 64 10.75 -6.29 19.70
CA PRO A 64 10.59 -7.08 18.47
C PRO A 64 9.20 -6.98 17.83
N VAL A 65 8.15 -6.72 18.61
CA VAL A 65 6.77 -6.53 18.10
C VAL A 65 6.64 -5.24 17.29
N THR A 66 7.40 -4.20 17.64
CA THR A 66 7.38 -2.88 16.97
C THR A 66 8.51 -2.70 15.96
N SER A 67 9.53 -3.56 16.00
CA SER A 67 10.66 -3.55 15.07
C SER A 67 10.23 -3.99 13.68
N GLY A 68 10.55 -3.20 12.66
CA GLY A 68 10.26 -3.52 11.27
C GLY A 68 10.38 -2.32 10.34
N TYR A 69 10.14 -2.56 9.05
CA TYR A 69 10.10 -1.49 8.06
C TYR A 69 8.77 -0.74 8.14
N SER A 70 8.82 0.57 7.87
CA SER A 70 7.66 1.33 7.42
C SER A 70 7.91 1.89 6.03
N LEU A 71 6.85 2.16 5.28
CA LEU A 71 6.90 2.70 3.92
C LEU A 71 6.01 3.94 3.86
N VAL A 72 6.54 4.99 3.22
CA VAL A 72 5.75 6.11 2.71
C VAL A 72 6.23 6.42 1.29
N GLN A 73 5.35 6.27 0.31
CA GLN A 73 5.53 6.77 -1.05
C GLN A 73 4.45 7.81 -1.32
N LEU A 74 4.86 9.05 -1.53
CA LEU A 74 3.96 10.07 -2.07
C LEU A 74 3.74 9.79 -3.56
N ILE A 75 2.49 9.96 -4.00
CA ILE A 75 2.09 9.93 -5.41
C ILE A 75 1.31 11.22 -5.67
N GLU A 76 1.09 11.62 -6.93
CA GLU A 76 0.41 12.89 -7.23
C GLU A 76 -0.91 13.02 -6.42
N THR A 77 -0.93 14.02 -5.53
CA THR A 77 -2.01 14.37 -4.58
C THR A 77 -2.51 13.28 -3.61
N SER A 78 -1.75 12.21 -3.38
CA SER A 78 -2.14 11.12 -2.48
C SER A 78 -0.92 10.29 -1.99
N SER A 79 -1.11 9.09 -1.42
CA SER A 79 0.00 8.31 -0.85
C SER A 79 -0.25 6.80 -0.80
N VAL A 80 0.85 6.05 -0.86
CA VAL A 80 0.92 4.65 -0.44
C VAL A 80 1.73 4.58 0.84
N THR A 81 1.17 4.00 1.90
CA THR A 81 1.88 3.76 3.15
C THR A 81 1.80 2.30 3.55
N GLY A 82 2.75 1.86 4.38
CA GLY A 82 2.65 0.54 4.98
C GLY A 82 3.59 0.29 6.14
N HIS A 83 3.31 -0.78 6.88
CA HIS A 83 4.09 -1.27 8.00
C HIS A 83 4.31 -2.78 7.86
N PHE A 84 5.55 -3.20 8.08
CA PHE A 84 6.01 -4.56 7.85
C PHE A 84 6.48 -5.15 9.19
N SER A 85 5.67 -6.03 9.77
CA SER A 85 6.00 -6.67 11.04
C SER A 85 6.64 -8.02 10.79
N GLU A 86 7.95 -8.09 10.98
CA GLU A 86 8.74 -9.33 10.89
C GLU A 86 8.28 -10.34 11.94
N TYR A 87 8.06 -9.86 13.18
CA TYR A 87 7.58 -10.69 14.29
C TYR A 87 6.19 -11.27 14.04
N LYS A 88 5.24 -10.47 13.52
CA LYS A 88 3.87 -10.93 13.24
C LYS A 88 3.74 -11.60 11.88
N ARG A 89 4.79 -11.57 11.04
CA ARG A 89 4.78 -12.05 9.66
C ARG A 89 3.64 -11.42 8.85
N SER A 90 3.44 -10.12 9.03
CA SER A 90 2.31 -9.39 8.48
C SER A 90 2.71 -8.07 7.84
N VAL A 91 1.91 -7.65 6.88
CA VAL A 91 2.04 -6.35 6.21
C VAL A 91 0.70 -5.63 6.29
N TYR A 92 0.75 -4.35 6.64
CA TYR A 92 -0.40 -3.46 6.70
C TYR A 92 -0.17 -2.36 5.67
N LEU A 93 -1.07 -2.21 4.70
CA LEU A 93 -0.92 -1.26 3.60
C LEU A 93 -2.15 -0.35 3.51
N ASN A 94 -1.90 0.92 3.23
CA ASN A 94 -2.91 1.88 2.79
C ASN A 94 -2.52 2.37 1.40
N ILE A 95 -3.39 2.14 0.42
CA ILE A 95 -3.23 2.62 -0.95
C ILE A 95 -4.32 3.65 -1.18
N PHE A 96 -3.99 4.92 -0.95
CA PHE A 96 -4.88 6.04 -1.16
C PHE A 96 -4.56 6.70 -2.50
N SER A 97 -5.55 6.81 -3.38
CA SER A 97 -5.40 7.42 -4.70
C SER A 97 -6.61 8.27 -5.07
N CYS A 98 -6.37 9.44 -5.65
CA CYS A 98 -7.38 10.27 -6.31
C CYS A 98 -7.79 9.70 -7.69
N LYS A 99 -6.92 8.91 -8.32
CA LYS A 99 -7.22 8.16 -9.56
C LYS A 99 -7.90 6.83 -9.22
N TRP A 100 -8.87 6.42 -10.04
CA TRP A 100 -9.47 5.10 -9.93
C TRP A 100 -8.45 3.99 -10.25
N PHE A 101 -8.42 2.93 -9.44
CA PHE A 101 -7.66 1.71 -9.69
C PHE A 101 -8.50 0.48 -9.29
N ASP A 102 -8.17 -0.68 -9.87
CA ASP A 102 -8.79 -1.94 -9.49
C ASP A 102 -8.23 -2.42 -8.14
N SER A 103 -9.01 -2.21 -7.08
CA SER A 103 -8.63 -2.60 -5.72
C SER A 103 -8.40 -4.11 -5.55
N LYS A 104 -9.07 -4.97 -6.32
CA LYS A 104 -8.86 -6.42 -6.27
C LYS A 104 -7.54 -6.79 -6.93
N LYS A 105 -7.19 -6.13 -8.05
CA LYS A 105 -5.89 -6.30 -8.71
C LYS A 105 -4.75 -5.86 -7.78
N ALA A 106 -4.89 -4.71 -7.12
CA ALA A 106 -3.91 -4.21 -6.15
C ALA A 106 -3.74 -5.17 -4.97
N ALA A 107 -4.83 -5.59 -4.33
CA ALA A 107 -4.77 -6.54 -3.21
C ALA A 107 -4.13 -7.89 -3.60
N LYS A 108 -4.48 -8.43 -4.76
CA LYS A 108 -3.89 -9.67 -5.28
C LYS A 108 -2.40 -9.52 -5.55
N PHE A 109 -1.99 -8.44 -6.20
CA PHE A 109 -0.59 -8.13 -6.45
C PHE A 109 0.20 -8.08 -5.14
N SER A 110 -0.26 -7.31 -4.14
CA SER A 110 0.43 -7.18 -2.85
C SER A 110 0.52 -8.51 -2.10
N ALA A 111 -0.57 -9.29 -2.08
CA ALA A 111 -0.57 -10.61 -1.45
C ALA A 111 0.44 -11.56 -2.10
N GLN A 112 0.52 -11.59 -3.43
CA GLN A 112 1.48 -12.40 -4.16
C GLN A 112 2.92 -11.90 -3.95
N TRP A 113 3.13 -10.59 -3.99
CA TRP A 113 4.45 -9.97 -3.84
C TRP A 113 5.12 -10.39 -2.54
N PHE A 114 4.40 -10.29 -1.42
CA PHE A 114 4.87 -10.63 -0.07
C PHE A 114 4.60 -12.08 0.36
N GLY A 115 4.05 -12.91 -0.52
CA GLY A 115 3.82 -14.33 -0.24
C GLY A 115 2.76 -14.62 0.84
N ALA A 116 1.83 -13.69 1.06
CA ALA A 116 0.79 -13.80 2.08
C ALA A 116 -0.13 -15.01 1.85
N LYS A 117 -0.56 -15.66 2.94
CA LYS A 117 -1.53 -16.78 2.88
C LYS A 117 -2.95 -16.36 3.19
N LYS A 118 -3.10 -15.23 3.88
CA LYS A 118 -4.40 -14.66 4.21
C LYS A 118 -4.39 -13.15 3.97
N THR A 119 -5.50 -12.66 3.43
CA THR A 119 -5.70 -11.26 3.10
C THR A 119 -7.02 -10.77 3.68
N GLN A 120 -7.01 -9.59 4.28
CA GLN A 120 -8.22 -8.83 4.60
C GLN A 120 -8.13 -7.47 3.92
N GLN A 121 -9.22 -7.03 3.31
CA GLN A 121 -9.25 -5.75 2.61
C GLN A 121 -10.51 -4.96 2.96
N LYS A 122 -10.38 -3.64 3.00
CA LYS A 122 -11.49 -2.70 3.08
C LYS A 122 -11.27 -1.59 2.06
N LEU A 123 -12.29 -1.31 1.27
CA LEU A 123 -12.28 -0.19 0.34
C LEU A 123 -13.14 0.94 0.90
N ILE A 124 -12.61 2.16 0.87
CA ILE A 124 -13.28 3.36 1.38
C ILE A 124 -13.33 4.39 0.25
N ALA A 125 -14.53 4.93 -0.02
CA ALA A 125 -14.67 6.14 -0.84
C ALA A 125 -14.25 7.35 -0.02
N ARG A 126 -13.45 8.23 -0.62
CA ARG A 126 -12.92 9.46 0.00
C ARG A 126 -13.65 10.63 -0.66
N TYR A 127 -14.41 11.40 0.12
CA TYR A 127 -15.14 12.59 -0.29
C TYR A 127 -14.39 13.83 0.19
#